data_AF-A0A9P6B3R1-F1
#
_entry.id   AF-A0A9P6B3R1-F1
#
_cell.length_a   1.000
_cell.length_b   1.000
_cell.length_c   1.000
_cell.angle_alpha   90.00
_cell.angle_beta   90.00
_cell.angle_gamma   90.00
#
_symmetry.space_group_name_H-M   'P 1'
#
loop_
_entity.id
_entity.type
_entity.pdbx_description
1 polymer ?
#
loop_
_entity_poly.entity_id
_entity_poly.type
_entity_poly.pdbx_seq_one_letter_code
_entity_poly.pdbx_strand_id
1 'polypeptide(L)'
;MSSYWLMKSEPEEREPGVKFSVDDFEAVKTTSWEGVRNPEACRMMKEKMRVGDRVLFYHSNCKIPGVAALAEVCREGYPDYNAWDPTHRYYDKNSTQEKPKWYMVDVKLMKRADHFVPLWVLKGIAAGEVDLGYLTEEQVKEIGEMTLLRRGRLSVQAVSERAYDTVVQMSERGGWTEQKGGKGLNTGLKRVRESGARSEGVEKRRKRTRGA
;
A
#
# COMPACT_ATOMS: atom_id res chain seq x y z
N MET A 1 -8.56 -8.39 -21.85
CA MET A 1 -8.78 -7.92 -20.47
C MET A 1 -7.42 -7.60 -19.88
N SER A 2 -7.26 -6.42 -19.29
CA SER A 2 -6.02 -6.02 -18.62
C SER A 2 -5.83 -6.84 -17.34
N SER A 3 -4.59 -7.17 -17.00
CA SER A 3 -4.23 -7.77 -15.71
C SER A 3 -3.88 -6.69 -14.70
N TYR A 4 -3.95 -7.05 -13.41
CA TYR A 4 -3.69 -6.14 -12.30
C TYR A 4 -2.52 -6.64 -11.46
N TRP A 5 -1.68 -5.71 -11.03
CA TRP A 5 -0.41 -6.01 -10.39
C TRP A 5 -0.18 -5.13 -9.17
N LEU A 6 0.66 -5.60 -8.25
CA LEU A 6 1.26 -4.80 -7.20
C LEU A 6 2.78 -4.91 -7.32
N MET A 7 3.44 -3.77 -7.34
CA MET A 7 4.90 -3.67 -7.51
C MET A 7 5.48 -2.86 -6.36
N LYS A 8 6.43 -3.45 -5.64
CA LYS A 8 7.04 -2.87 -4.43
C LYS A 8 8.29 -2.09 -4.75
N SER A 9 8.39 -0.90 -4.19
CA SER A 9 9.57 -0.03 -4.22
C SER A 9 9.90 0.46 -2.81
N GLU A 10 11.14 0.84 -2.54
CA GLU A 10 11.57 1.37 -1.25
C GLU A 10 11.64 2.91 -1.32
N PRO A 11 10.86 3.65 -0.53
CA PRO A 11 10.86 5.12 -0.61
C PRO A 11 11.97 5.79 0.21
N GLU A 12 12.63 5.05 1.10
CA GLU A 12 13.69 5.53 2.00
C GLU A 12 15.05 4.99 1.55
N GLU A 13 16.11 5.80 1.66
CA GLU A 13 17.47 5.35 1.40
C GLU A 13 17.93 4.45 2.56
N ARG A 14 17.83 3.13 2.38
CA ARG A 14 18.34 2.12 3.33
C ARG A 14 19.54 1.36 2.80
N GLU A 15 19.58 1.22 1.47
CA GLU A 15 20.70 0.67 0.73
C GLU A 15 21.01 1.62 -0.43
N PRO A 16 22.30 1.90 -0.70
CA PRO A 16 22.70 2.83 -1.75
C PRO A 16 22.07 2.52 -3.12
N GLY A 17 21.24 3.42 -3.63
CA GLY A 17 20.68 3.32 -4.98
C GLY A 17 19.49 2.37 -5.16
N VAL A 18 18.73 2.08 -4.09
CA VAL A 18 17.41 1.37 -4.19
C VAL A 18 16.23 2.33 -4.03
N LYS A 19 16.49 3.51 -3.48
CA LYS A 19 15.42 4.45 -3.15
C LYS A 19 14.69 4.89 -4.41
N PHE A 20 13.39 4.61 -4.45
CA PHE A 20 12.47 5.10 -5.44
C PHE A 20 11.08 5.29 -4.83
N SER A 21 10.79 6.52 -4.41
CA SER A 21 9.53 6.92 -3.80
C SER A 21 8.48 7.31 -4.84
N VAL A 22 7.29 7.67 -4.37
CA VAL A 22 6.24 8.18 -5.28
C VAL A 22 6.60 9.57 -5.81
N ASP A 23 7.31 10.38 -5.03
CA ASP A 23 7.77 11.69 -5.46
C ASP A 23 8.83 11.56 -6.57
N ASP A 24 9.71 10.56 -6.46
CA ASP A 24 10.68 10.23 -7.51
C ASP A 24 9.95 9.75 -8.79
N PHE A 25 8.91 8.92 -8.65
CA PHE A 25 8.10 8.47 -9.78
C PHE A 25 7.32 9.62 -10.44
N GLU A 26 6.80 10.56 -9.65
CA GLU A 26 6.17 11.79 -10.14
C GLU A 26 7.15 12.69 -10.91
N ALA A 27 8.42 12.71 -10.53
CA ALA A 27 9.43 13.49 -11.24
C ALA A 27 9.76 12.87 -12.61
N VAL A 28 9.97 11.54 -12.67
CA VAL A 28 10.39 10.86 -13.91
C VAL A 28 9.23 10.45 -14.83
N LYS A 29 8.01 10.32 -14.30
CA LYS A 29 6.76 9.88 -14.96
C LYS A 29 6.77 8.45 -15.53
N THR A 30 7.89 7.99 -16.06
CA THR A 30 8.10 6.65 -16.58
C THR A 30 9.44 6.14 -16.09
N THR A 31 9.49 4.88 -15.66
CA THR A 31 10.71 4.24 -15.19
C THR A 31 10.76 2.78 -15.61
N SER A 32 11.97 2.25 -15.78
CA SER A 32 12.23 0.84 -15.92
C SER A 32 12.18 0.17 -14.56
N TRP A 33 11.40 -0.91 -14.44
CA TRP A 33 11.23 -1.66 -13.20
C TRP A 33 12.32 -2.71 -13.03
N GLU A 34 13.54 -2.22 -12.85
CA GLU A 34 14.77 -3.01 -12.75
C GLU A 34 14.95 -3.72 -11.41
N GLY A 35 16.01 -4.52 -11.29
CA GLY A 35 16.49 -5.00 -9.98
C GLY A 35 15.67 -6.13 -9.36
N VAL A 36 14.65 -6.66 -10.04
CA VAL A 36 13.90 -7.83 -9.58
C VAL A 36 14.78 -9.08 -9.68
N ARG A 37 15.23 -9.60 -8.53
CA ARG A 37 16.10 -10.79 -8.41
C ARG A 37 15.42 -12.00 -7.78
N ASN A 38 14.08 -11.98 -7.73
CA ASN A 38 13.28 -13.16 -7.40
C ASN A 38 12.85 -13.86 -8.71
N PRO A 39 13.19 -15.16 -8.93
CA PRO A 39 12.87 -15.85 -10.18
C PRO A 39 11.38 -15.89 -10.54
N GLU A 40 10.50 -16.03 -9.55
CA GLU A 40 9.05 -16.05 -9.77
C GLU A 40 8.54 -14.67 -10.18
N ALA A 41 8.94 -13.62 -9.45
CA ALA A 41 8.59 -12.23 -9.78
C ALA A 41 9.07 -11.84 -11.17
N CYS A 42 10.33 -12.15 -11.48
CA CYS A 42 10.94 -11.90 -12.79
C CYS A 42 10.17 -12.64 -13.90
N ARG A 43 9.84 -13.91 -13.69
CA ARG A 43 9.07 -14.70 -14.66
C ARG A 43 7.68 -14.13 -14.89
N MET A 44 6.99 -13.67 -13.83
CA MET A 44 5.69 -13.01 -13.97
C MET A 44 5.78 -11.74 -14.81
N MET A 45 6.76 -10.86 -14.54
CA MET A 45 6.96 -9.65 -15.35
C MET A 45 7.24 -9.99 -16.81
N LYS A 46 8.13 -10.96 -17.06
CA LYS A 46 8.49 -11.37 -18.42
C LYS A 46 7.30 -11.96 -19.19
N GLU A 47 6.62 -12.94 -18.61
CA GLU A 47 5.70 -13.80 -19.36
C GLU A 47 4.27 -13.25 -19.37
N LYS A 48 3.86 -12.53 -18.33
CA LYS A 48 2.45 -12.23 -18.06
C LYS A 48 2.06 -10.77 -18.16
N MET A 49 2.96 -9.84 -17.85
CA MET A 49 2.65 -8.41 -17.96
C MET A 49 2.50 -8.00 -19.43
N ARG A 50 1.48 -7.21 -19.73
CA ARG A 50 1.20 -6.64 -21.05
C ARG A 50 1.04 -5.13 -20.96
N VAL A 51 1.27 -4.42 -22.05
CA VAL A 51 1.02 -2.97 -22.10
C VAL A 51 -0.44 -2.68 -21.76
N GLY A 52 -0.67 -1.70 -20.89
CA GLY A 52 -1.98 -1.32 -20.39
C GLY A 52 -2.45 -2.10 -19.16
N ASP A 53 -1.67 -3.07 -18.67
CA ASP A 53 -1.90 -3.68 -17.37
C ASP A 53 -1.76 -2.63 -16.25
N ARG A 54 -2.59 -2.74 -15.21
CA ARG A 54 -2.66 -1.76 -14.12
C ARG A 54 -1.80 -2.19 -12.93
N VAL A 55 -1.19 -1.22 -12.27
CA VAL A 55 -0.22 -1.44 -11.20
C VAL A 55 -0.56 -0.60 -9.98
N LEU A 56 -0.62 -1.24 -8.81
CA LEU A 56 -0.54 -0.61 -7.50
C LEU A 56 0.94 -0.39 -7.15
N PHE A 57 1.39 0.85 -7.14
CA PHE A 57 2.75 1.22 -6.74
C PHE A 57 2.83 1.26 -5.21
N TYR A 58 3.57 0.32 -4.64
CA TYR A 58 3.59 0.04 -3.21
C TYR A 58 4.92 0.44 -2.56
N HIS A 59 4.86 1.31 -1.56
CA HIS A 59 5.98 1.61 -0.68
C HIS A 59 6.19 0.47 0.31
N SER A 60 7.35 -0.18 0.20
CA SER A 60 7.81 -1.27 1.04
C SER A 60 9.02 -0.86 1.87
N ASN A 61 9.39 -1.68 2.84
CA ASN A 61 10.58 -1.50 3.68
C ASN A 61 10.77 -0.05 4.18
N CYS A 62 9.70 0.58 4.66
CA CYS A 62 9.70 1.95 5.18
C CYS A 62 8.90 2.02 6.48
N LYS A 63 8.91 3.17 7.14
CA LYS A 63 8.21 3.35 8.42
C LYS A 63 6.70 3.08 8.31
N ILE A 64 6.08 3.52 7.22
CA ILE A 64 4.65 3.33 6.95
C ILE A 64 4.52 2.75 5.53
N PRO A 65 4.47 1.41 5.39
CA PRO A 65 4.32 0.78 4.09
C PRO A 65 2.87 0.81 3.61
N GLY A 66 2.65 0.83 2.30
CA GLY A 66 1.32 1.00 1.72
C GLY A 66 1.33 1.36 0.23
N VAL A 67 0.15 1.48 -0.36
CA VAL A 67 -0.01 1.89 -1.77
C VAL A 67 0.03 3.42 -1.86
N ALA A 68 0.95 3.93 -2.67
CA ALA A 68 1.20 5.37 -2.81
C ALA A 68 0.73 5.95 -4.16
N ALA A 69 0.63 5.13 -5.19
CA ALA A 69 0.20 5.57 -6.52
C ALA A 69 -0.39 4.44 -7.37
N LEU A 70 -1.03 4.84 -8.45
CA LEU A 70 -1.49 4.00 -9.54
C LEU A 70 -0.59 4.21 -10.75
N ALA A 71 -0.24 3.12 -11.41
CA ALA A 71 0.59 3.11 -12.60
C ALA A 71 0.05 2.11 -13.63
N GLU A 72 0.65 2.13 -14.83
CA GLU A 72 0.38 1.17 -15.89
C GLU A 72 1.68 0.65 -16.50
N VAL A 73 1.66 -0.59 -16.98
CA VAL A 73 2.75 -1.13 -17.80
C VAL A 73 2.71 -0.45 -19.16
N CYS A 74 3.81 0.19 -19.55
CA CYS A 74 3.96 0.88 -20.83
C CYS A 74 4.97 0.21 -21.78
N ARG A 75 5.75 -0.76 -21.28
CA ARG A 75 6.58 -1.67 -22.10
C ARG A 75 6.60 -3.06 -21.48
N GLU A 76 6.37 -4.08 -22.31
CA GLU A 76 6.40 -5.49 -21.88
C GLU A 76 7.80 -5.97 -21.52
N GLY A 77 7.89 -7.19 -20.98
CA GLY A 77 9.12 -7.76 -20.44
C GLY A 77 10.30 -7.79 -21.42
N TYR A 78 11.43 -7.21 -21.01
CA TYR A 78 12.69 -7.21 -21.75
C TYR A 78 13.88 -7.45 -20.80
N PRO A 79 15.05 -7.90 -21.29
CA PRO A 79 16.20 -8.17 -20.43
C PRO A 79 16.60 -6.98 -19.55
N ASP A 80 16.82 -7.23 -18.27
CA ASP A 80 17.39 -6.26 -17.33
C ASP A 80 18.91 -6.22 -17.55
N TYR A 81 19.34 -5.27 -18.38
CA TYR A 81 20.74 -5.10 -18.77
C TYR A 81 21.64 -4.68 -17.61
N ASN A 82 21.07 -4.14 -16.51
CA ASN A 82 21.83 -3.81 -15.30
C ASN A 82 22.40 -5.06 -14.61
N ALA A 83 21.89 -6.24 -14.94
CA ALA A 83 22.46 -7.51 -14.48
C ALA A 83 23.85 -7.81 -15.10
N TRP A 84 24.24 -7.10 -16.17
CA TRP A 84 25.48 -7.39 -16.91
C TRP A 84 26.63 -6.44 -16.56
N ASP A 85 26.35 -5.32 -15.90
CA ASP A 85 27.36 -4.35 -15.48
C ASP A 85 27.94 -4.73 -14.10
N PRO A 86 29.24 -5.09 -14.00
CA PRO A 86 29.89 -5.48 -12.74
C PRO A 86 29.91 -4.39 -11.66
N THR A 87 29.71 -3.13 -12.04
CA THR A 87 29.65 -2.00 -11.11
C THR A 87 28.23 -1.72 -10.62
N HIS A 88 27.22 -2.28 -11.29
CA HIS A 88 25.83 -2.11 -10.90
C HIS A 88 25.47 -2.99 -9.71
N ARG A 89 24.67 -2.47 -8.77
CA ARG A 89 24.28 -3.18 -7.56
C ARG A 89 23.50 -4.49 -7.80
N TYR A 90 22.85 -4.59 -8.96
CA TYR A 90 22.05 -5.74 -9.36
C TYR A 90 22.77 -6.67 -10.34
N TYR A 91 24.09 -6.53 -10.47
CA TYR A 91 24.94 -7.42 -11.25
C TYR A 91 24.72 -8.89 -10.89
N ASP A 92 24.65 -9.74 -11.90
CA ASP A 92 24.71 -11.20 -11.76
C ASP A 92 25.64 -11.74 -12.82
N LYS A 93 26.83 -12.19 -12.39
CA LYS A 93 27.87 -12.79 -13.24
C LYS A 93 27.39 -13.96 -14.11
N ASN A 94 26.23 -14.53 -13.80
CA ASN A 94 25.66 -15.67 -14.52
C ASN A 94 24.56 -15.26 -15.52
N SER A 95 24.24 -13.98 -15.64
CA SER A 95 23.33 -13.43 -16.65
C SER A 95 24.17 -12.78 -17.75
N THR A 96 23.90 -13.10 -19.02
CA THR A 96 24.59 -12.48 -20.18
C THR A 96 23.58 -11.95 -21.19
N GLN A 97 24.05 -11.23 -22.22
CA GLN A 97 23.18 -10.74 -23.30
C GLN A 97 22.54 -11.86 -24.09
N GLU A 98 23.28 -12.95 -24.33
CA GLU A 98 22.83 -14.14 -25.05
C GLU A 98 21.92 -15.02 -24.20
N LYS A 99 22.12 -15.01 -22.87
CA LYS A 99 21.34 -15.80 -21.92
C LYS A 99 20.90 -14.96 -20.71
N PRO A 100 19.96 -14.01 -20.91
CA PRO A 100 19.47 -13.17 -19.85
C PRO A 100 18.65 -13.97 -18.84
N LYS A 101 19.01 -13.85 -17.56
CA LYS A 101 18.26 -14.41 -16.43
C LYS A 101 17.16 -13.48 -15.94
N TRP A 102 17.45 -12.18 -15.97
CA TRP A 102 16.63 -11.15 -15.35
C TRP A 102 15.96 -10.29 -16.41
N TYR A 103 14.73 -9.89 -16.13
CA TYR A 103 13.86 -9.14 -17.01
C TYR A 103 13.21 -8.02 -16.21
N MET A 104 12.89 -6.93 -16.89
CA MET A 104 12.17 -5.78 -16.38
C MET A 104 11.09 -5.36 -17.37
N VAL A 105 10.20 -4.48 -16.91
CA VAL A 105 9.15 -3.82 -17.71
C VAL A 105 9.33 -2.31 -17.55
N ASP A 106 8.74 -1.49 -18.42
CA ASP A 106 8.62 -0.06 -18.13
C ASP A 106 7.22 0.23 -17.60
N VAL A 107 7.14 1.02 -16.54
CA VAL A 107 5.88 1.47 -15.94
C VAL A 107 5.78 2.98 -16.03
N LYS A 108 4.56 3.45 -16.29
CA LYS A 108 4.20 4.85 -16.36
C LYS A 108 3.26 5.20 -15.22
N LEU A 109 3.55 6.29 -14.53
CA LEU A 109 2.69 6.83 -13.49
C LEU A 109 1.36 7.26 -14.12
N MET A 110 0.26 6.84 -13.51
CA MET A 110 -1.08 7.32 -13.88
C MET A 110 -1.51 8.47 -12.95
N LYS A 111 -1.57 8.20 -11.65
CA LYS A 111 -1.90 9.20 -10.62
C LYS A 111 -1.30 8.81 -9.28
N ARG A 112 -0.99 9.80 -8.46
CA ARG A 112 -0.78 9.59 -7.02
C ARG A 112 -2.09 9.14 -6.38
N ALA A 113 -2.01 8.34 -5.32
CA ALA A 113 -3.17 8.01 -4.52
C ALA A 113 -3.65 9.27 -3.78
N ASP A 114 -4.94 9.60 -3.85
CA ASP A 114 -5.50 10.77 -3.16
C ASP A 114 -5.37 10.61 -1.63
N HIS A 115 -5.49 9.38 -1.16
CA HIS A 115 -5.17 8.93 0.18
C HIS A 115 -4.21 7.74 0.11
N PHE A 116 -3.03 7.86 0.73
CA PHE A 116 -2.07 6.77 0.87
C PHE A 116 -2.70 5.60 1.63
N VAL A 117 -2.80 4.41 1.00
CA VAL A 117 -3.46 3.23 1.58
C VAL A 117 -2.46 2.43 2.39
N PRO A 118 -2.45 2.52 3.74
CA PRO A 118 -1.43 1.87 4.55
C PRO A 118 -1.66 0.37 4.66
N LEU A 119 -0.58 -0.40 4.75
CA LEU A 119 -0.64 -1.85 4.98
C LEU A 119 -1.45 -2.23 6.23
N TRP A 120 -1.38 -1.40 7.29
CA TRP A 120 -2.10 -1.69 8.53
C TRP A 120 -3.61 -1.60 8.33
N VAL A 121 -4.11 -0.73 7.46
CA VAL A 121 -5.54 -0.64 7.13
C VAL A 121 -5.97 -1.90 6.39
N LEU A 122 -5.20 -2.33 5.38
CA LEU A 122 -5.47 -3.56 4.62
C LEU A 122 -5.50 -4.79 5.55
N LYS A 123 -4.56 -4.88 6.50
CA LYS A 123 -4.54 -5.95 7.51
C LYS A 123 -5.72 -5.87 8.46
N GLY A 124 -6.07 -4.67 8.93
CA GLY A 124 -7.21 -4.47 9.83
C GLY A 124 -8.54 -4.85 9.17
N ILE A 125 -8.72 -4.50 7.89
CA ILE A 125 -9.89 -4.93 7.10
C ILE A 125 -9.93 -6.45 6.99
N ALA A 126 -8.82 -7.07 6.61
CA ALA A 126 -8.74 -8.54 6.50
C ALA A 126 -8.99 -9.26 7.83
N ALA A 127 -8.69 -8.63 8.96
CA ALA A 127 -8.92 -9.15 10.30
C ALA A 127 -10.31 -8.80 10.88
N GLY A 128 -11.11 -7.97 10.20
CA GLY A 128 -12.39 -7.46 10.71
C GLY A 128 -12.24 -6.40 11.82
N GLU A 129 -11.04 -5.85 12.01
CA GLU A 129 -10.73 -4.82 13.01
C GLU A 129 -10.97 -3.40 12.49
N VAL A 130 -10.97 -3.22 11.16
CA VAL A 130 -11.22 -1.95 10.50
C VAL A 130 -12.42 -2.10 9.58
N ASP A 131 -13.48 -1.37 9.89
CA ASP A 131 -14.63 -1.18 9.02
C ASP A 131 -14.63 0.27 8.49
N LEU A 132 -14.57 0.42 7.17
CA LEU A 132 -14.60 1.73 6.52
C LEU A 132 -16.03 2.19 6.21
N GLY A 133 -17.05 1.34 6.44
CA GLY A 133 -18.47 1.63 6.24
C GLY A 133 -18.92 1.71 4.78
N TYR A 134 -17.99 1.67 3.83
CA TYR A 134 -18.29 1.74 2.40
C TYR A 134 -17.79 0.55 1.57
N LEU A 135 -17.16 -0.45 2.20
CA LEU A 135 -16.73 -1.67 1.53
C LEU A 135 -17.79 -2.76 1.70
N THR A 136 -18.04 -3.54 0.64
CA THR A 136 -18.91 -4.72 0.73
C THR A 136 -18.17 -5.91 1.38
N GLU A 137 -18.91 -6.91 1.84
CA GLU A 137 -18.33 -8.14 2.39
C GLU A 137 -17.42 -8.85 1.39
N GLU A 138 -17.77 -8.86 0.09
CA GLU A 138 -16.92 -9.44 -0.95
C GLU A 138 -15.63 -8.66 -1.14
N GLN A 139 -15.67 -7.32 -1.06
CA GLN A 139 -14.48 -6.49 -1.14
C GLN A 139 -13.55 -6.72 0.06
N VAL A 140 -14.10 -6.78 1.27
CA VAL A 140 -13.35 -7.11 2.49
C VAL A 140 -12.68 -8.48 2.38
N LYS A 141 -13.43 -9.49 1.91
CA LYS A 141 -12.89 -10.83 1.67
C LYS A 141 -11.72 -10.78 0.69
N GLU A 142 -11.90 -10.11 -0.45
CA GLU A 142 -10.89 -10.04 -1.51
C GLU A 142 -9.58 -9.37 -1.03
N ILE A 143 -9.67 -8.33 -0.19
CA ILE A 143 -8.48 -7.74 0.46
C ILE A 143 -7.74 -8.79 1.30
N GLY A 144 -8.46 -9.63 2.06
CA GLY A 144 -7.88 -10.72 2.84
C GLY A 144 -7.22 -11.83 2.00
N GLU A 145 -7.58 -11.96 0.73
CA GLU A 145 -7.01 -12.95 -0.19
C GLU A 145 -5.77 -12.46 -0.94
N MET A 146 -5.48 -11.16 -0.89
CA MET A 146 -4.36 -10.56 -1.61
C MET A 146 -3.02 -11.26 -1.30
N THR A 147 -2.26 -11.51 -2.37
CA THR A 147 -0.86 -12.00 -2.30
C THR A 147 0.00 -11.13 -1.37
N LEU A 148 -0.31 -9.83 -1.24
CA LEU A 148 0.38 -8.90 -0.35
C LEU A 148 0.39 -9.37 1.10
N LEU A 149 -0.75 -9.89 1.57
CA LEU A 149 -0.94 -10.33 2.96
C LEU A 149 -0.46 -11.76 3.17
N ARG A 150 -0.60 -12.62 2.16
CA ARG A 150 -0.22 -14.04 2.23
C ARG A 150 1.26 -14.30 1.95
N ARG A 151 1.90 -13.49 1.10
CA ARG A 151 3.27 -13.68 0.60
C ARG A 151 4.06 -12.36 0.59
N GLY A 152 4.29 -11.81 1.79
CA GLY A 152 4.90 -10.50 1.97
C GLY A 152 6.29 -10.30 1.33
N ARG A 153 7.06 -11.37 1.10
CA ARG A 153 8.42 -11.30 0.51
C ARG A 153 8.45 -11.24 -1.02
N LEU A 154 7.32 -11.43 -1.70
CA LEU A 154 7.25 -11.35 -3.16
C LEU A 154 7.07 -9.88 -3.59
N SER A 155 7.97 -9.34 -4.40
CA SER A 155 8.03 -7.91 -4.75
C SER A 155 7.11 -7.51 -5.92
N VAL A 156 6.81 -8.44 -6.81
CA VAL A 156 5.84 -8.28 -7.90
C VAL A 156 4.76 -9.32 -7.71
N GLN A 157 3.51 -8.90 -7.70
CA GLN A 157 2.40 -9.77 -7.31
C GLN A 157 1.23 -9.58 -8.27
N ALA A 158 0.59 -10.68 -8.66
CA ALA A 158 -0.71 -10.62 -9.31
C ALA A 158 -1.77 -10.17 -8.29
N VAL A 159 -2.69 -9.35 -8.76
CA VAL A 159 -3.83 -8.81 -8.00
C VAL A 159 -5.09 -9.16 -8.79
N SER A 160 -6.16 -9.57 -8.12
CA SER A 160 -7.45 -9.74 -8.78
C SER A 160 -8.01 -8.37 -9.16
N GLU A 161 -8.87 -8.31 -10.17
CA GLU A 161 -9.56 -7.08 -10.55
C GLU A 161 -10.30 -6.46 -9.36
N ARG A 162 -11.05 -7.28 -8.62
CA ARG A 162 -11.80 -6.83 -7.45
C ARG A 162 -10.91 -6.30 -6.33
N ALA A 163 -9.75 -6.92 -6.06
CA ALA A 163 -8.80 -6.40 -5.09
C ALA A 163 -8.24 -5.05 -5.54
N TYR A 164 -7.89 -4.93 -6.82
CA TYR A 164 -7.38 -3.70 -7.40
C TYR A 164 -8.40 -2.57 -7.28
N ASP A 165 -9.62 -2.79 -7.75
CA ASP A 165 -10.70 -1.80 -7.71
C ASP A 165 -11.04 -1.39 -6.27
N THR A 166 -10.99 -2.33 -5.33
CA THR A 166 -11.20 -2.04 -3.91
C THR A 166 -10.10 -1.13 -3.37
N VAL A 167 -8.83 -1.41 -3.68
CA VAL A 167 -7.71 -0.56 -3.24
C VAL A 167 -7.77 0.82 -3.92
N VAL A 168 -8.19 0.90 -5.19
CA VAL A 168 -8.42 2.18 -5.88
C VAL A 168 -9.52 2.97 -5.16
N GLN A 169 -10.67 2.36 -4.90
CA GLN A 169 -11.77 2.98 -4.17
C GLN A 169 -11.32 3.49 -2.79
N MET A 170 -10.55 2.68 -2.06
CA MET A 170 -9.96 3.08 -0.77
C MET A 170 -9.03 4.29 -0.94
N SER A 171 -8.19 4.28 -1.96
CA SER A 171 -7.25 5.36 -2.24
C SER A 171 -7.95 6.69 -2.57
N GLU A 172 -9.19 6.65 -3.06
CA GLU A 172 -9.98 7.84 -3.40
C GLU A 172 -10.83 8.33 -2.23
N ARG A 173 -11.30 7.42 -1.37
CA ARG A 173 -12.24 7.74 -0.29
C ARG A 173 -11.60 7.94 1.08
N GLY A 174 -10.44 7.35 1.34
CA GLY A 174 -9.81 7.43 2.65
C GLY A 174 -10.69 6.82 3.75
N GLY A 175 -10.79 7.49 4.90
CA GLY A 175 -11.68 7.08 6.01
C GLY A 175 -10.98 6.38 7.17
N TRP A 176 -9.66 6.18 7.11
CA TRP A 176 -8.87 5.79 8.27
C TRP A 176 -8.30 7.01 8.98
N THR A 177 -8.16 6.91 10.30
CA THR A 177 -7.39 7.89 11.09
C THR A 177 -5.92 7.50 11.08
N GLU A 178 -5.01 8.46 10.91
CA GLU A 178 -3.58 8.18 10.89
C GLU A 178 -3.14 7.47 12.17
N GLN A 179 -2.34 6.41 12.01
CA GLN A 179 -1.79 5.66 13.13
C GLN A 179 -0.92 6.59 14.00
N LYS A 180 -1.28 6.77 15.27
CA LYS A 180 -0.41 7.37 16.30
C LYS A 180 0.86 6.51 16.44
N GLY A 181 1.90 6.84 15.68
CA GLY A 181 3.19 6.15 15.72
C GLY A 181 4.34 6.90 15.02
N GLY A 182 4.06 8.03 14.36
CA GLY A 182 5.08 9.01 13.95
C GLY A 182 5.12 10.16 14.94
N LYS A 183 6.29 10.48 15.50
CA LYS A 183 6.48 11.71 16.27
C LYS A 183 6.02 12.91 15.43
N GLY A 184 4.99 13.61 15.92
CA GLY A 184 4.74 15.03 15.73
C GLY A 184 4.23 15.47 14.36
N LEU A 185 2.93 15.38 14.14
CA LEU A 185 2.17 16.42 13.44
C LEU A 185 0.97 16.76 14.31
N ASN A 186 1.01 17.98 14.84
CA ASN A 186 0.06 18.50 15.80
C ASN A 186 -1.10 19.14 15.02
N THR A 187 -2.23 18.46 14.92
CA THR A 187 -3.48 19.08 14.47
C THR A 187 -4.55 18.82 15.51
N GLY A 188 -4.69 19.79 16.41
CA GLY A 188 -5.70 19.78 17.45
C GLY A 188 -7.10 19.84 16.86
N LEU A 189 -7.90 18.81 17.11
CA LEU A 189 -9.36 18.93 17.16
C LEU A 189 -9.82 18.49 18.56
N LYS A 190 -10.43 19.43 19.28
CA LYS A 190 -11.02 19.20 20.60
C LYS A 190 -12.17 18.19 20.47
N ARG A 191 -12.13 17.12 21.27
CA ARG A 191 -13.29 16.23 21.48
C ARG A 191 -14.42 17.01 22.13
N VAL A 192 -15.59 17.01 21.48
CA VAL A 192 -16.86 17.31 22.14
C VAL A 192 -17.16 16.14 23.08
N ARG A 193 -17.35 16.43 24.37
CA ARG A 193 -17.80 15.43 25.36
C ARG A 193 -19.32 15.44 25.34
N GLU A 194 -19.93 14.33 24.94
CA GLU A 194 -21.33 14.03 25.27
C GLU A 194 -21.40 13.65 26.76
N SER A 195 -22.07 14.47 27.55
CA SER A 195 -22.41 14.16 28.94
C SER A 195 -23.78 13.48 28.97
N GLY A 196 -23.78 12.16 29.13
CA GLY A 196 -24.96 11.39 29.51
C GLY A 196 -25.33 11.69 30.97
N ALA A 197 -26.55 12.19 31.18
CA ALA A 197 -27.12 12.40 32.50
C ALA A 197 -27.74 11.10 33.02
N ARG A 198 -27.33 10.67 34.23
CA ARG A 198 -28.14 9.86 35.16
C ARG A 198 -27.51 9.91 36.56
N SER A 199 -28.23 10.48 37.52
CA SER A 199 -28.19 10.04 38.91
C SER A 199 -29.46 10.47 39.62
N GLU A 200 -30.17 9.47 40.14
CA GLU A 200 -31.39 9.56 40.93
C GLU A 200 -31.15 10.34 42.23
N GLY A 201 -32.05 11.27 42.53
CA GLY A 201 -32.03 12.10 43.74
C GLY A 201 -32.93 11.51 44.82
N VAL A 202 -32.31 11.29 45.98
CA VAL A 202 -32.87 10.72 47.21
C VAL A 202 -34.01 11.55 47.80
N GLU A 203 -35.03 10.81 48.26
CA GLU A 203 -36.28 11.22 48.91
C GLU A 203 -36.09 12.08 50.19
N LYS A 204 -37.02 13.03 50.36
CA LYS A 204 -37.12 13.99 51.47
C LYS A 204 -37.53 13.32 52.79
N ARG A 205 -36.96 13.77 53.92
CA ARG A 205 -37.73 13.92 55.17
C ARG A 205 -37.23 15.05 56.05
N ARG A 206 -37.89 16.20 55.95
CA ARG A 206 -37.91 17.26 56.98
C ARG A 206 -38.96 16.90 58.03
N LYS A 207 -38.58 16.79 59.30
CA LYS A 207 -39.50 17.01 60.42
C LYS A 207 -39.11 18.32 61.10
N ARG A 208 -40.02 19.29 61.03
CA ARG A 208 -40.07 20.48 61.90
C ARG A 208 -40.83 20.12 63.17
N THR A 209 -40.43 20.74 64.28
CA THR A 209 -41.17 21.19 65.52
C THR A 209 -40.30 20.90 66.73
N ARG A 210 -40.21 21.69 67.81
CA ARG A 210 -40.56 23.08 68.21
C ARG A 210 -39.99 23.20 69.64
N GLY A 211 -39.58 24.40 70.07
CA GLY A 211 -39.79 24.82 71.46
C GLY A 211 -38.59 24.89 72.41
N ALA A 212 -38.51 26.06 73.07
CA ALA A 212 -37.67 26.52 74.18
C ALA A 212 -36.21 26.85 73.85
#